data_AF-A0AAW2CAU4-F1
#
_entry.id   AF-A0AAW2CAU4-F1
#
_cell.length_a   1.000
_cell.length_b   1.000
_cell.length_c   1.000
_cell.angle_alpha   90.00
_cell.angle_beta   90.00
_cell.angle_gamma   90.00
#
_symmetry.space_group_name_H-M   'P 1'
#
loop_
_entity.id
_entity.type
_entity.pdbx_description
1 polymer ?
#
loop_
_entity_poly.entity_id
_entity_poly.type
_entity_poly.pdbx_seq_one_letter_code
_entity_poly.pdbx_strand_id
1 'polypeptide(L)'
;MEKKYVDSRWCLDELAEIVECKKKNKGLEVVPVFYHVDPSDVRKQIGPFEKAFDEHQKNDRVDREKIQKWKDAMREVGNLSGEHLLPHQRSEAKCIKDIVEVISNKLRNALSVHTSGLIGIES
;
A
#
# COMPACT_ATOMS: atom_id res chain seq x y z
N MET A 1 2.18 0.66 6.55
CA MET A 1 3.62 0.66 6.27
C MET A 1 4.31 1.48 7.34
N GLU A 2 5.12 0.81 8.15
CA GLU A 2 5.98 1.38 9.20
C GLU A 2 7.43 1.11 8.79
N LYS A 3 8.39 1.80 9.40
CA LYS A 3 9.82 1.56 9.21
C LYS A 3 10.22 0.08 9.26
N LYS A 4 9.75 -0.69 10.25
CA LYS A 4 10.12 -2.12 10.41
C LYS A 4 9.51 -3.06 9.38
N TYR A 5 8.53 -2.57 8.60
CA TYR A 5 7.85 -3.40 7.60
C TYR A 5 8.84 -3.96 6.56
N VAL A 6 9.85 -3.17 6.20
CA VAL A 6 10.86 -3.56 5.20
C VAL A 6 11.91 -4.54 5.73
N ASP A 7 11.97 -4.76 7.05
CA ASP A 7 12.90 -5.73 7.63
C ASP A 7 12.39 -7.16 7.40
N SER A 8 11.08 -7.32 7.25
CA SER A 8 10.42 -8.60 7.01
C SER A 8 10.33 -8.91 5.52
N ARG A 9 11.06 -9.93 5.07
CA ARG A 9 10.96 -10.46 3.69
C ARG A 9 9.55 -10.90 3.35
N TRP A 10 8.83 -11.46 4.32
CA TRP A 10 7.43 -11.87 4.14
C TRP A 10 6.54 -10.66 3.84
N CYS A 11 6.68 -9.58 4.59
CA CYS A 11 5.91 -8.36 4.36
C CYS A 11 6.23 -7.75 2.98
N LEU A 12 7.49 -7.79 2.55
CA LEU A 12 7.87 -7.32 1.21
C LEU A 12 7.33 -8.23 0.09
N ASP A 13 7.27 -9.54 0.31
CA ASP A 13 6.65 -10.52 -0.60
C ASP A 13 5.13 -10.27 -0.71
N GLU A 14 4.45 -10.07 0.41
CA GLU A 14 3.03 -9.70 0.42
C GLU A 14 2.77 -8.38 -0.32
N LEU A 15 3.62 -7.36 -0.10
CA LEU A 15 3.50 -6.07 -0.79
C LEU A 15 3.61 -6.22 -2.31
N ALA A 16 4.57 -7.02 -2.78
CA ALA A 16 4.75 -7.31 -4.19
C ALA A 16 3.51 -8.04 -4.76
N GLU A 17 2.97 -9.04 -4.05
CA GLU A 17 1.78 -9.76 -4.50
C GLU A 17 0.54 -8.86 -4.54
N ILE A 18 0.34 -7.98 -3.55
CA ILE A 18 -0.75 -6.99 -3.54
C ILE A 18 -0.69 -6.09 -4.78
N VAL A 19 0.50 -5.60 -5.12
CA VAL A 19 0.73 -4.77 -6.31
C VAL A 19 0.42 -5.55 -7.59
N GLU A 20 0.86 -6.79 -7.69
CA GLU A 20 0.56 -7.63 -8.86
C GLU A 20 -0.93 -7.95 -8.98
N CYS A 21 -1.62 -8.21 -7.86
CA CYS A 21 -3.06 -8.39 -7.82
C CYS A 21 -3.80 -7.14 -8.31
N LYS A 22 -3.38 -5.95 -7.86
CA LYS A 22 -3.93 -4.66 -8.29
C LYS A 22 -3.77 -4.44 -9.80
N LYS A 23 -2.60 -4.79 -10.36
CA LYS A 23 -2.35 -4.69 -11.82
C LYS A 23 -3.24 -5.63 -12.63
N LYS A 24 -3.43 -6.86 -12.13
CA LYS A 24 -4.25 -7.90 -12.81
C LYS A 24 -5.75 -7.62 -12.69
N ASN A 25 -6.20 -7.02 -11.59
CA ASN A 25 -7.60 -6.75 -11.34
C ASN A 25 -7.87 -5.24 -11.27
N LYS A 26 -8.37 -4.68 -12.38
CA LYS A 26 -8.68 -3.24 -12.51
C LYS A 26 -9.69 -2.72 -11.48
N GLY A 27 -10.50 -3.59 -10.87
CA GLY A 27 -11.45 -3.21 -9.81
C GLY A 27 -10.87 -3.26 -8.40
N LEU A 28 -9.65 -3.76 -8.21
CA LEU A 28 -9.02 -3.85 -6.91
C LEU A 28 -8.37 -2.53 -6.52
N GLU A 29 -8.90 -1.90 -5.46
CA GLU A 29 -8.29 -0.73 -4.86
C GLU A 29 -7.32 -1.10 -3.74
N VAL A 30 -6.25 -0.31 -3.62
CA VAL A 30 -5.25 -0.44 -2.55
C VAL A 30 -5.15 0.92 -1.89
N VAL A 31 -5.33 0.96 -0.57
CA VAL A 31 -5.24 2.18 0.23
C VAL A 31 -4.06 2.04 1.18
N PRO A 32 -2.90 2.67 0.90
CA PRO A 32 -1.78 2.63 1.82
C PRO A 32 -2.05 3.46 3.07
N VAL A 33 -1.55 2.95 4.20
CA VAL A 33 -1.47 3.68 5.46
C VAL A 33 0.00 3.80 5.83
N PHE A 34 0.52 5.03 5.90
CA PHE A 34 1.91 5.33 6.24
C PHE A 34 2.01 5.71 7.71
N TYR A 35 2.52 4.81 8.55
CA TYR A 35 2.56 4.98 10.00
C TYR A 35 3.97 5.37 10.43
N HIS A 36 4.11 6.61 10.91
CA HIS A 36 5.36 7.24 11.32
C HIS A 36 6.47 7.20 10.26
N VAL A 37 6.09 7.22 8.98
CA VAL A 37 6.99 7.27 7.84
C VAL A 37 6.48 8.27 6.81
N ASP A 38 7.39 8.97 6.15
CA ASP A 38 7.04 9.84 5.03
C ASP A 38 6.74 8.96 3.78
N PRO A 39 5.59 9.15 3.10
CA PRO A 39 5.31 8.46 1.84
C PRO A 39 6.40 8.65 0.77
N SER A 40 7.09 9.79 0.76
CA SER A 40 8.21 10.06 -0.13
C SER A 40 9.41 9.17 0.15
N ASP A 41 9.68 8.87 1.43
CA ASP A 41 10.76 7.97 1.81
C ASP A 41 10.46 6.54 1.37
N VAL A 42 9.21 6.11 1.52
CA VAL A 42 8.74 4.82 0.99
C VAL A 42 8.89 4.78 -0.53
N ARG A 43 8.41 5.80 -1.23
CA ARG A 43 8.39 5.87 -2.70
C ARG A 43 9.79 5.84 -3.33
N LYS A 44 10.74 6.52 -2.68
CA LYS A 44 12.13 6.63 -3.16
C LYS A 44 13.05 5.58 -2.51
N GLN A 45 12.54 4.82 -1.54
CA GLN A 45 13.30 3.90 -0.70
C GLN A 45 14.53 4.55 -0.05
N ILE A 46 14.38 5.79 0.45
CA ILE A 46 15.46 6.58 1.07
C ILE A 46 15.42 6.51 2.60
N GLY A 47 16.51 6.94 3.26
CA GLY A 47 16.56 7.08 4.71
C GLY A 47 16.55 5.72 5.41
N PRO A 48 15.54 5.40 6.24
CA PRO A 48 15.51 4.13 6.95
C PRO A 48 15.42 2.90 6.03
N PHE A 49 14.91 3.07 4.81
CA PHE A 49 14.68 1.97 3.87
C PHE A 49 15.95 1.57 3.10
N GLU A 50 16.90 2.49 2.92
CA GLU A 50 18.18 2.19 2.23
C GLU A 50 18.94 1.09 2.96
N LYS A 51 19.12 1.27 4.27
CA LYS A 51 19.81 0.31 5.13
C LYS A 51 19.15 -1.07 5.10
N ALA A 52 17.83 -1.13 5.14
CA ALA A 52 17.10 -2.41 5.11
C ALA A 52 17.34 -3.15 3.77
N PHE A 53 17.33 -2.44 2.65
CA PHE A 53 17.64 -3.05 1.36
C PHE A 53 19.11 -3.47 1.23
N ASP A 54 20.04 -2.71 1.81
CA ASP A 54 21.45 -3.11 1.86
C ASP A 54 21.66 -4.39 2.69
N GLU A 55 20.89 -4.57 3.76
CA GLU A 55 20.89 -5.80 4.56
C GLU A 55 20.33 -6.99 3.79
N HIS A 56 19.22 -6.82 3.05
CA HIS A 56 18.67 -7.87 2.19
C HIS A 56 19.61 -8.26 1.04
N GLN A 57 20.35 -7.30 0.47
CA GLN A 57 21.33 -7.57 -0.60
C GLN A 57 22.50 -8.43 -0.14
N LYS A 58 22.83 -8.43 1.15
CA LYS A 58 23.89 -9.27 1.73
C LYS A 58 23.43 -10.70 2.01
N ASN A 59 22.14 -11.00 1.85
CA ASN A 59 21.58 -12.32 2.11
C ASN A 59 21.55 -13.14 0.83
N ASP A 60 22.39 -14.16 0.74
CA ASP A 60 22.50 -15.05 -0.43
C ASP A 60 21.20 -15.78 -0.79
N ARG A 61 20.21 -15.81 0.12
CA ARG A 61 18.88 -16.39 -0.12
C ARG A 61 17.92 -15.42 -0.82
N VAL A 62 18.35 -14.21 -1.13
CA VAL A 62 17.55 -13.17 -1.78
C VAL A 62 18.28 -12.72 -3.03
N ASP A 63 17.73 -13.08 -4.20
CA ASP A 63 18.31 -12.65 -5.46
C ASP A 63 18.00 -11.16 -5.77
N ARG A 64 18.77 -10.60 -6.71
CA ARG A 64 18.65 -9.19 -7.11
C ARG A 64 17.29 -8.87 -7.76
N GLU A 65 16.69 -9.83 -8.46
CA GLU A 65 15.39 -9.65 -9.11
C GLU A 65 14.29 -9.46 -8.06
N LYS A 66 14.33 -10.25 -6.99
CA LYS A 66 13.42 -10.17 -5.86
C LYS A 66 13.53 -8.83 -5.14
N ILE A 67 14.76 -8.35 -4.92
CA ILE A 67 15.00 -7.02 -4.33
C ILE A 67 14.43 -5.93 -5.24
N GLN A 68 14.60 -6.05 -6.56
CA GLN A 68 14.04 -5.08 -7.50
C GLN A 68 12.50 -5.09 -7.47
N LYS A 69 11.87 -6.27 -7.43
CA LYS A 69 10.41 -6.40 -7.27
C LYS A 69 9.89 -5.72 -6.01
N TRP A 70 10.58 -5.89 -4.88
CA TRP A 70 10.21 -5.21 -3.63
C TRP A 70 10.33 -3.69 -3.73
N LYS A 71 11.43 -3.18 -4.32
CA LYS A 71 11.61 -1.73 -4.55
C LYS A 71 10.52 -1.17 -5.46
N ASP A 72 10.21 -1.87 -6.53
CA ASP A 72 9.17 -1.45 -7.48
C ASP A 72 7.78 -1.44 -6.83
N ALA A 73 7.46 -2.44 -6.02
CA ALA A 73 6.22 -2.50 -5.26
C ALA A 73 6.11 -1.35 -4.24
N MET A 74 7.18 -1.06 -3.50
CA MET A 74 7.22 0.09 -2.59
C MET A 74 7.06 1.42 -3.33
N ARG A 75 7.70 1.57 -4.50
CA ARG A 75 7.56 2.76 -5.35
C ARG A 75 6.13 2.93 -5.84
N GLU A 76 5.49 1.85 -6.26
CA GLU A 76 4.09 1.88 -6.72
C GLU A 76 3.15 2.27 -5.59
N VAL A 77 3.25 1.62 -4.43
CA VAL A 77 2.42 1.91 -3.26
C VAL A 77 2.68 3.31 -2.71
N GLY A 78 3.93 3.77 -2.69
CA GLY A 78 4.29 5.13 -2.30
C GLY A 78 3.79 6.23 -3.24
N ASN A 79 3.33 5.88 -4.45
CA ASN A 79 2.67 6.80 -5.37
C ASN A 79 1.14 6.79 -5.26
N LEU A 80 0.55 5.88 -4.49
CA LEU A 80 -0.89 5.83 -4.30
C LEU A 80 -1.32 6.87 -3.25
N SER A 81 -2.50 7.46 -3.47
CA SER A 81 -3.17 8.26 -2.44
C SER A 81 -3.53 7.38 -1.25
N GLY A 82 -3.20 7.84 -0.05
CA GLY A 82 -3.52 7.15 1.18
C GLY A 82 -3.34 8.03 2.41
N GLU A 83 -3.51 7.42 3.58
CA GLU A 83 -3.44 8.11 4.85
C GLU A 83 -2.02 8.05 5.40
N HIS A 84 -1.52 9.15 5.95
CA HIS A 84 -0.24 9.17 6.64
C HIS A 84 -0.39 9.77 8.03
N LEU A 85 0.34 9.19 8.98
CA LEU A 85 0.41 9.64 10.35
C LEU A 85 1.87 9.88 10.67
N LEU A 86 2.29 11.16 10.68
CA LEU A 86 3.60 11.52 11.18
C LEU A 86 3.57 11.68 12.70
N PRO A 87 4.70 11.46 13.40
CA PRO A 87 4.78 11.63 14.84
C PRO A 87 4.26 13.00 15.28
N HIS A 88 3.45 13.02 16.34
CA HIS A 88 2.92 14.23 16.98
C HIS A 88 2.01 15.13 16.11
N GLN A 89 1.62 14.70 14.89
CA GLN A 89 0.75 15.51 14.04
C GLN A 89 -0.75 15.32 14.31
N ARG A 90 -1.20 14.09 14.56
CA ARG A 90 -2.61 13.79 14.89
C ARG A 90 -2.72 12.56 15.79
N SER A 91 -3.87 12.35 16.42
CA SER A 91 -4.12 11.14 17.21
C SER A 91 -4.40 9.94 16.29
N GLU A 92 -3.99 8.75 16.74
CA GLU A 92 -4.29 7.49 16.04
C GLU A 92 -5.79 7.25 15.92
N ALA A 93 -6.57 7.59 16.95
CA ALA A 93 -8.03 7.49 16.92
C ALA A 93 -8.65 8.32 15.79
N LYS A 94 -8.15 9.53 15.53
CA LYS A 94 -8.61 10.34 14.39
C LYS A 94 -8.19 9.71 13.07
N CYS A 95 -6.94 9.28 12.97
CA CYS A 95 -6.41 8.57 11.80
C CYS A 95 -7.27 7.35 11.42
N ILE A 96 -7.62 6.51 12.40
CA ILE A 96 -8.44 5.32 12.19
C ILE A 96 -9.84 5.70 11.70
N LYS A 97 -10.46 6.75 12.28
CA LYS A 97 -11.77 7.23 11.82
C LYS A 97 -11.72 7.66 10.35
N ASP A 98 -10.72 8.45 9.98
CA ASP A 98 -10.53 8.92 8.60
C ASP A 98 -10.34 7.73 7.63
N ILE A 99 -9.54 6.73 8.02
CA ILE A 99 -9.35 5.49 7.24
C ILE A 99 -10.67 4.73 7.05
N VAL A 100 -11.46 4.54 8.12
CA VAL A 100 -12.76 3.85 8.05
C VAL A 100 -13.71 4.58 7.12
N GLU A 101 -13.73 5.92 7.16
CA GLU A 101 -14.56 6.73 6.27
C GLU A 101 -14.15 6.58 4.80
N VAL A 102 -12.84 6.67 4.51
CA VAL A 102 -12.29 6.48 3.16
C VAL A 102 -12.67 5.11 2.60
N ILE A 103 -12.48 4.04 3.37
CA ILE A 103 -12.83 2.68 2.95
C ILE A 103 -14.34 2.55 2.74
N SER A 104 -15.16 3.05 3.68
CA SER A 104 -16.62 3.00 3.58
C SER A 104 -17.14 3.71 2.32
N ASN A 105 -16.56 4.86 1.98
CA ASN A 105 -16.89 5.60 0.76
C ASN A 105 -16.52 4.83 -0.50
N LYS A 106 -15.32 4.24 -0.54
CA LYS A 106 -14.86 3.41 -1.66
C LYS A 106 -15.76 2.20 -1.89
N LEU A 107 -16.14 1.51 -0.82
CA LEU A 107 -17.05 0.36 -0.88
C LEU A 107 -18.44 0.76 -1.39
N ARG A 108 -19.02 1.86 -0.89
CA ARG A 108 -20.32 2.36 -1.37
C ARG A 108 -20.29 2.68 -2.86
N ASN A 109 -19.24 3.35 -3.33
CA ASN A 109 -19.09 3.71 -4.73
C ASN A 109 -18.97 2.46 -5.62
N ALA A 110 -18.17 1.47 -5.20
CA ALA A 110 -18.04 0.22 -5.92
C ALA A 110 -19.39 -0.51 -6.05
N LEU A 111 -20.16 -0.59 -4.97
CA LEU A 111 -21.50 -1.22 -4.97
C LEU A 111 -22.51 -0.46 -5.85
N SER A 112 -22.47 0.88 -5.86
CA SER A 112 -23.38 1.70 -6.68
C SER A 112 -23.13 1.55 -8.18
N VAL A 113 -21.88 1.33 -8.60
CA VAL A 113 -21.56 1.07 -10.02
C VAL A 113 -22.15 -0.26 -10.47
N HIS A 114 -22.17 -1.27 -9.60
CA HIS A 114 -22.73 -2.58 -9.92
C HIS A 114 -24.27 -2.58 -10.03
N THR A 115 -24.98 -1.72 -9.30
CA THR A 115 -26.45 -1.64 -9.37
C THR A 115 -26.97 -0.86 -10.57
N SER A 116 -26.15 0.02 -11.15
CA SER A 116 -26.51 0.82 -12.34
C SER A 116 -26.65 0.00 -13.63
N GLY A 117 -26.14 -1.24 -13.64
CA GLY A 117 -26.29 -2.21 -14.74
C GLY A 117 -27.51 -3.13 -14.64
N LEU A 118 -28.33 -2.97 -13.59
CA LEU A 118 -29.55 -3.76 -13.35
C LEU A 118 -30.79 -2.87 -13.53
N ILE A 119 -30.93 -2.20 -14.67
CA ILE A 119 -32.20 -1.56 -15.03
C ILE A 119 -33.07 -2.64 -15.69
N GLY A 120 -34.06 -3.12 -14.93
CA GLY A 120 -35.03 -4.10 -15.36
C GLY A 120 -35.90 -3.58 -16.51
N ILE A 121 -36.13 -4.48 -17.46
CA ILE A 121 -37.27 -4.52 -18.38
C ILE A 121 -38.56 -4.04 -17.71
N GLU A 122 -39.10 -2.91 -18.16
CA GLU A 122 -40.47 -2.51 -17.87
C GLU A 122 -41.43 -3.55 -18.49
N SER A 123 -42.38 -4.06 -17.70
CA SER A 123 -43.51 -4.88 -18.14
C SER A 123 -44.74 -4.01 -18.41
#